data_AF-A0A9E2D5K9-F1
#
_entry.id   AF-A0A9E2D5K9-F1
#
_cell.length_a   1.000
_cell.length_b   1.000
_cell.length_c   1.000
_cell.angle_alpha   90.00
_cell.angle_beta   90.00
_cell.angle_gamma   90.00
#
_symmetry.space_group_name_H-M   'P 1'
#
loop_
_entity.id
_entity.type
_entity.pdbx_description
1 polymer ?
#
loop_
_entity_poly.entity_id
_entity_poly.type
_entity_poly.pdbx_seq_one_letter_code
_entity_poly.pdbx_strand_id
1 'polypeptide(L)' 'MFHGFGNYGYGMGMGFGWVFMIIFWGLIIYLALSFWKRNDRGDTRTKETALEILKKRYARGEISKEEFERMKKDLNE' A
#
# COMPACT_ATOMS: atom_id res chain seq x y z
N MET A 1 18.99 -54.59 6.83
CA MET A 1 17.66 -54.01 6.54
C MET A 1 17.57 -52.69 7.29
N PHE A 2 17.80 -51.58 6.60
CA PHE A 2 17.67 -50.24 7.19
C PHE A 2 16.19 -49.87 7.20
N HIS A 3 15.50 -50.11 8.31
CA HIS A 3 14.15 -49.60 8.51
C HIS A 3 14.23 -48.16 9.00
N GLY A 4 13.55 -47.28 8.26
CA GLY A 4 13.61 -45.84 8.37
C GLY A 4 13.17 -45.31 9.74
N PHE A 5 14.10 -44.62 10.41
CA PHE A 5 13.78 -43.66 11.44
C PHE A 5 13.31 -42.37 10.76
N GLY A 6 12.02 -42.36 10.41
CA GLY A 6 11.42 -41.24 9.69
C GLY A 6 9.96 -41.02 10.09
N ASN A 7 9.63 -41.06 11.39
CA ASN A 7 8.40 -40.44 11.87
C ASN A 7 8.37 -40.23 13.40
N TYR A 8 9.36 -39.54 13.95
CA TYR A 8 9.29 -39.04 15.34
C TYR A 8 9.23 -37.52 15.30
N GLY A 9 8.03 -36.95 15.22
CA GLY A 9 7.88 -35.50 15.27
C GLY A 9 6.48 -34.91 15.07
N TYR A 10 5.47 -35.71 14.71
CA TYR A 10 4.10 -35.24 14.55
C TYR A 10 3.22 -35.81 15.66
N GLY A 11 3.00 -35.11 16.77
CA GLY A 11 1.98 -35.61 17.70
C GLY A 11 1.78 -34.97 19.07
N MET A 12 2.61 -34.03 19.54
CA MET A 12 2.42 -33.47 20.90
C MET A 12 2.69 -31.96 20.97
N GLY A 13 2.03 -31.21 20.09
CA GLY A 13 2.00 -29.73 20.09
C GLY A 13 0.88 -29.15 19.22
N MET A 14 -0.07 -29.99 18.79
CA MET A 14 -1.02 -29.75 17.69
C MET A 14 -2.34 -29.05 18.09
N GLY A 15 -2.38 -28.31 19.20
CA GLY A 15 -3.59 -27.56 19.58
C GLY A 15 -3.57 -26.09 19.13
N PHE A 16 -2.42 -25.43 19.33
CA PHE A 16 -2.30 -23.97 19.22
C PHE A 16 -1.20 -23.49 18.26
N GLY A 17 -0.25 -24.35 17.86
CA GLY A 17 0.82 -23.97 16.94
C GLY A 17 0.31 -23.61 15.54
N TRP A 18 -0.70 -24.32 15.05
CA TRP A 18 -1.31 -24.06 13.73
C TRP A 18 -2.09 -22.74 13.72
N VAL A 19 -2.71 -22.37 14.85
CA VAL A 19 -3.39 -21.08 15.04
C VAL A 19 -2.37 -19.95 15.00
N PHE A 20 -1.26 -20.08 15.73
CA PHE A 20 -0.18 -19.09 15.71
C PHE A 20 0.42 -18.94 14.30
N MET A 21 0.56 -20.02 13.57
CA MET A 21 1.04 -20.01 12.18
C MET A 21 0.08 -19.24 11.25
N ILE A 22 -1.23 -19.46 11.36
CA ILE A 22 -2.24 -18.70 10.59
C ILE A 22 -2.21 -17.22 10.96
N ILE A 23 -2.14 -16.89 12.25
CA ILE A 23 -2.07 -15.49 12.71
C ILE A 23 -0.79 -14.83 12.20
N PHE A 24 0.35 -15.52 12.25
CA PHE A 24 1.63 -15.02 11.76
C PHE A 24 1.59 -14.70 10.26
N TRP A 25 1.08 -15.62 9.44
CA TRP A 25 0.91 -15.38 8.00
C TRP A 25 -0.10 -14.26 7.71
N GLY A 26 -1.22 -14.23 8.45
CA GLY A 26 -2.22 -13.15 8.35
C GLY A 26 -1.64 -11.78 8.68
N LEU A 27 -0.77 -11.69 9.70
CA LEU A 27 -0.08 -10.46 10.08
C LEU A 27 0.92 -10.02 8.99
N ILE A 28 1.68 -10.95 8.41
CA ILE A 28 2.59 -10.66 7.29
C ILE A 28 1.81 -10.08 6.10
N ILE A 29 0.71 -10.71 5.71
CA ILE A 29 -0.13 -10.24 4.60
C ILE A 29 -0.73 -8.87 4.93
N TYR A 30 -1.24 -8.68 6.15
CA TYR A 30 -1.77 -7.39 6.61
C TYR A 30 -0.71 -6.27 6.53
N LEU A 31 0.52 -6.53 6.99
CA LEU A 31 1.61 -5.58 6.93
C LEU A 31 2.02 -5.27 5.49
N ALA A 32 2.10 -6.27 4.61
CA ALA A 32 2.38 -6.08 3.20
C ALA A 32 1.33 -5.20 2.51
N LEU A 33 0.04 -5.47 2.75
CA LEU A 33 -1.06 -4.66 2.23
C LEU A 33 -1.09 -3.25 2.84
N SER A 34 -0.76 -3.09 4.13
CA SER A 34 -0.68 -1.79 4.79
C SER A 34 0.45 -0.93 4.23
N PHE A 35 1.56 -1.55 3.82
CA PHE A 35 2.68 -0.87 3.17
C PHE A 35 2.29 -0.40 1.76
N TRP A 36 1.54 -1.21 1.01
CA TRP A 36 0.99 -0.80 -0.29
C TRP A 36 -0.06 0.31 -0.18
N LYS A 37 -0.98 0.23 0.78
CA LYS A 37 -2.01 1.24 1.01
C LYS A 37 -1.44 2.60 1.46
N ARG A 38 -0.21 2.62 2.00
CA ARG A 38 0.54 3.85 2.28
C ARG A 38 1.23 4.43 1.05
N ASN A 39 1.53 3.60 0.04
CA ASN A 39 2.14 4.04 -1.21
C ASN A 39 1.10 4.47 -2.27
N ASP A 40 -0.17 4.04 -2.15
CA ASP A 40 -1.30 4.60 -2.93
C ASP A 40 -1.69 6.03 -2.52
N ARG A 41 -1.15 6.55 -1.40
CA ARG A 41 -1.16 8.01 -1.15
C ARG A 41 -0.18 8.78 -2.05
N GLY A 42 0.59 8.07 -2.87
CA GLY A 42 1.48 8.65 -3.87
C GLY A 42 0.72 9.42 -4.94
N ASP A 43 -0.45 8.95 -5.36
CA ASP A 43 -1.28 9.63 -6.36
C ASP A 43 -1.97 10.86 -5.78
N THR A 44 -2.51 10.78 -4.56
CA THR A 44 -3.10 11.95 -3.88
C THR A 44 -2.04 13.03 -3.58
N ARG A 45 -0.84 12.65 -3.12
CA ARG A 45 0.24 13.62 -2.87
C ARG A 45 0.77 14.26 -4.15
N THR A 46 0.89 13.51 -5.25
CA THR A 46 1.33 14.09 -6.54
C THR A 46 0.26 14.98 -7.13
N LYS A 47 -1.03 14.61 -7.06
CA LYS A 47 -2.16 15.48 -7.46
C LYS A 47 -2.24 16.74 -6.60
N GLU A 48 -2.10 16.64 -5.28
CA GLU A 48 -2.03 17.80 -4.38
C GLU A 48 -0.85 18.72 -4.76
N THR A 49 0.33 18.16 -5.03
CA THR A 49 1.51 18.93 -5.44
C THR A 49 1.28 19.65 -6.78
N ALA A 50 0.67 18.98 -7.77
CA ALA A 50 0.39 19.59 -9.08
C ALA A 50 -0.62 20.73 -8.98
N LEU A 51 -1.70 20.55 -8.20
CA LEU A 51 -2.69 21.59 -7.92
C LEU A 51 -2.10 22.77 -7.13
N GLU A 52 -1.20 22.51 -6.17
CA GLU A 52 -0.50 23.57 -5.44
C GLU A 52 0.41 24.40 -6.35
N ILE A 53 1.14 23.75 -7.27
CA ILE A 53 1.96 24.45 -8.27
C ILE A 53 1.09 25.33 -9.18
N LEU A 54 -0.02 24.80 -9.68
CA LEU A 54 -0.99 25.54 -10.49
C LEU A 54 -1.54 26.77 -9.75
N LYS A 55 -1.97 26.59 -8.50
CA LYS A 55 -2.52 27.68 -7.68
C LYS A 55 -1.49 28.78 -7.43
N LYS A 56 -0.22 28.40 -7.22
CA LYS A 56 0.89 29.36 -7.03
C LYS A 56 1.14 30.21 -8.28
N ARG A 57 1.08 29.62 -9.48
CA ARG A 57 1.23 30.34 -10.75
C ARG A 57 0.05 31.26 -11.04
N TYR A 58 -1.16 30.80 -10.75
CA TYR A 58 -2.37 31.63 -10.85
C TYR A 58 -2.30 32.85 -9.92
N ALA A 59 -1.88 32.66 -8.67
CA ALA A 59 -1.71 33.76 -7.72
C ALA A 59 -0.62 34.76 -8.12
N ARG A 60 0.37 34.32 -8.89
CA ARG A 60 1.39 35.20 -9.49
C ARG A 60 0.92 35.90 -10.77
N GLY A 61 -0.25 35.54 -11.29
CA GLY A 61 -0.75 36.02 -12.58
C GLY A 61 0.01 35.46 -13.79
N GLU A 62 0.78 34.39 -13.61
CA GLU A 62 1.54 33.73 -14.70
C GLU A 62 0.62 32.92 -15.63
N ILE A 63 -0.60 32.57 -15.17
CA ILE A 63 -1.62 31.83 -15.93
C ILE A 63 -2.99 32.48 -15.76
N SER A 64 -3.83 32.42 -16.80
CA SER A 64 -5.20 32.90 -16.76
C SER A 64 -6.12 31.96 -15.96
N LYS A 65 -7.32 32.45 -15.61
CA LYS A 65 -8.35 31.63 -14.97
C LYS A 65 -8.81 30.48 -15.88
N GLU A 66 -8.92 30.72 -17.19
CA GLU A 66 -9.26 29.64 -18.13
C GLU A 66 -8.18 28.55 -18.18
N GLU A 67 -6.90 28.94 -18.18
CA GLU A 67 -5.79 27.99 -18.20
C GLU A 67 -5.74 27.16 -16.91
N PHE A 68 -5.94 27.80 -15.75
CA PHE A 68 -6.02 27.12 -14.46
C PHE A 68 -7.15 26.08 -14.43
N GLU A 69 -8.35 26.44 -14.88
CA GLU A 69 -9.51 25.52 -14.88
C GLU A 69 -9.31 24.35 -15.85
N ARG A 70 -8.70 24.58 -17.03
CA ARG A 70 -8.38 23.49 -17.97
C ARG A 70 -7.39 22.49 -17.37
N MET A 71 -6.31 22.97 -16.76
CA MET A 71 -5.28 22.10 -16.16
C MET A 71 -5.79 21.39 -14.89
N LYS A 72 -6.63 22.05 -14.09
CA LYS A 72 -7.28 21.42 -12.94
C LYS A 72 -8.21 20.29 -13.35
N LYS A 73 -8.92 20.44 -14.47
CA LYS A 73 -9.79 19.40 -15.01
C LYS A 73 -8.98 18.21 -15.51
N ASP A 74 -7.89 18.47 -16.23
CA ASP A 74 -6.96 17.46 -16.76
C ASP A 74 -6.30 16.61 -15.65
N LEU A 75 -5.97 17.20 -14.50
CA LEU A 75 -5.39 16.47 -13.36
C LEU A 75 -6.38 15.59 -12.57
N ASN A 76 -7.68 15.79 -12.78
CA ASN A 76 -8.74 15.08 -12.07
C ASN A 76 -9.46 14.04 -12.94
N GLU A 77 -9.13 14.00 -14.24
CA GLU A 77 -9.53 12.96 -15.20
C GLU A 77 -8.47 11.83 -15.22
#